data_AF-A0A0H5C594-F1
#
_entry.id   AF-A0A0H5C594-F1
#
_cell.length_a   1.000
_cell.length_b   1.000
_cell.length_c   1.000
_cell.angle_alpha   90.00
_cell.angle_beta   90.00
_cell.angle_gamma   90.00
#
_symmetry.space_group_name_H-M   'P 1'
#
loop_
_entity.id
_entity.type
_entity.pdbx_description
1 polymer ?
#
loop_
_entity_poly.entity_id
_entity_poly.type
_entity_poly.pdbx_seq_one_letter_code
_entity_poly.pdbx_strand_id
1 'polypeptide(L)'
;MNEEQYMQSQQTAYVLKKSKRQRVDTDGSLISGEAKPYSLNGTPFLQLFKGDEPKEYTALRYSTFQSRKTYQDTKLKSTLSSLTLLSSNDIEAIVANPLGETMDTCVLLSNSSISTSLVFLSQLTTHLTANNNYKVVTINSKESRTMRSTLKAIVKGITGDADSKCTSDREFAKGPAY
;
A
#
# COMPACT_ATOMS: atom_id res chain seq x y z
N MET A 1 -31.41 7.98 33.62
CA MET A 1 -30.34 7.95 32.60
C MET A 1 -30.39 6.58 31.94
N ASN A 2 -30.50 6.51 30.62
CA ASN A 2 -30.72 5.23 29.91
C ASN A 2 -29.40 4.44 29.85
N GLU A 3 -29.44 3.14 30.19
CA GLU A 3 -28.27 2.26 30.27
C GLU A 3 -27.50 2.19 28.94
N GLU A 4 -28.20 2.25 27.81
CA GLU A 4 -27.62 2.29 26.48
C GLU A 4 -26.80 3.57 26.19
N GLN A 5 -27.23 4.71 26.73
CA GLN A 5 -26.51 5.99 26.55
C GLN A 5 -25.24 6.03 27.40
N TYR A 6 -25.27 5.39 28.58
CA TYR A 6 -24.09 5.21 29.43
C TYR A 6 -23.08 4.25 28.79
N MET A 7 -23.53 3.15 28.17
CA MET A 7 -22.65 2.23 27.45
C MET A 7 -22.07 2.86 26.18
N GLN A 8 -22.80 3.75 25.51
CA GLN A 8 -22.26 4.53 24.40
C GLN A 8 -21.20 5.53 24.85
N SER A 9 -21.34 6.22 25.98
CA SER A 9 -20.34 7.20 26.44
C SER A 9 -19.01 6.57 26.90
N GLN A 10 -19.00 5.26 27.19
CA GLN A 10 -17.80 4.48 27.52
C GLN A 10 -17.07 3.95 26.28
N GLN A 11 -17.62 4.11 25.07
CA GLN A 11 -16.95 3.68 23.84
C GLN A 11 -15.81 4.66 23.50
N THR A 12 -14.64 4.11 23.16
CA THR A 12 -13.46 4.89 22.76
C THR A 12 -13.26 4.92 21.24
N ALA A 13 -14.01 4.11 20.50
CA ALA A 13 -13.97 4.05 19.05
C ALA A 13 -15.41 3.99 18.51
N TYR A 14 -15.76 4.98 17.68
CA TYR A 14 -17.07 5.09 17.05
C TYR A 14 -16.94 4.95 15.54
N VAL A 15 -17.66 4.00 14.95
CA VAL A 15 -17.74 3.87 13.49
C VAL A 15 -18.97 4.61 13.01
N LEU A 16 -18.76 5.86 12.57
CA LEU A 16 -19.82 6.66 11.96
C LEU A 16 -20.13 6.13 10.55
N LYS A 17 -21.19 5.33 10.43
CA LYS A 17 -21.77 4.98 9.14
C LYS A 17 -22.45 6.23 8.57
N LYS A 18 -21.86 6.86 7.55
CA LYS A 18 -22.47 8.00 6.85
C LYS A 18 -23.83 7.57 6.30
N SER A 19 -24.93 8.08 6.88
CA SER A 19 -26.25 7.98 6.25
C SER A 19 -26.20 8.73 4.92
N LYS A 20 -26.85 8.21 3.87
CA LYS A 20 -26.89 8.82 2.52
C LYS A 20 -27.58 10.20 2.46
N ARG A 21 -27.88 10.84 3.61
CA ARG A 21 -28.33 12.22 3.66
C ARG A 21 -27.13 13.14 3.52
N GLN A 22 -26.75 13.38 2.28
CA GLN A 22 -25.92 14.50 1.91
C GLN A 22 -26.76 15.76 2.13
N ARG A 23 -26.69 16.36 3.33
CA ARG A 23 -27.05 17.76 3.46
C ARG A 23 -26.00 18.51 2.63
N VAL A 24 -26.39 18.89 1.42
CA VAL A 24 -25.72 19.97 0.71
C VAL A 24 -26.13 21.20 1.48
N ASP A 25 -25.30 21.64 2.43
CA ASP A 25 -25.44 23.00 2.96
C ASP A 25 -25.21 23.94 1.79
N THR A 26 -26.31 24.33 1.15
CA THR A 26 -26.38 25.37 0.11
C THR A 26 -26.38 26.77 0.70
N ASP A 27 -26.21 26.92 2.01
CA ASP A 27 -26.08 28.22 2.66
C ASP A 27 -24.63 28.50 3.03
N GLY A 28 -23.94 29.16 2.10
CA GLY A 28 -23.10 30.32 2.42
C GLY A 28 -21.77 30.07 3.13
N SER A 29 -20.70 30.08 2.34
CA SER A 29 -19.39 30.65 2.71
C SER A 29 -18.55 29.87 3.73
N LEU A 30 -18.07 28.67 3.35
CA LEU A 30 -16.83 28.14 3.95
C LEU A 30 -15.56 28.86 3.45
N ILE A 31 -15.69 29.69 2.40
CA ILE A 31 -14.64 30.58 1.89
C ILE A 31 -15.33 31.89 1.51
N SER A 32 -14.84 33.00 2.05
CA SER A 32 -15.32 34.38 1.90
C SER A 32 -15.80 34.73 0.49
N GLY A 33 -17.08 34.51 0.16
CA GLY A 33 -17.77 35.01 -1.05
C GLY A 33 -17.12 34.75 -2.44
N GLU A 34 -15.99 34.06 -2.51
CA GLU A 34 -15.12 34.00 -3.69
C GLU A 34 -15.27 32.71 -4.50
N ALA A 35 -15.89 31.68 -3.91
CA ALA A 35 -16.02 30.37 -4.53
C ALA A 35 -17.35 29.71 -4.17
N LYS A 36 -18.02 29.10 -5.16
CA LYS A 36 -19.22 28.28 -4.96
C LYS A 36 -18.88 26.79 -5.09
N PRO A 37 -19.38 25.92 -4.20
CA PRO A 37 -19.18 24.47 -4.31
C PRO A 37 -19.76 23.94 -5.62
N TYR A 38 -18.94 23.23 -6.39
CA TYR A 38 -19.42 22.52 -7.57
C TYR A 38 -20.07 21.20 -7.12
N SER A 39 -21.41 21.15 -7.14
CA SER A 39 -22.20 20.02 -6.60
C SER A 39 -22.47 18.90 -7.60
N LEU A 40 -21.87 18.92 -8.80
CA LEU A 40 -22.02 17.84 -9.77
C LEU A 40 -20.84 16.86 -9.70
N ASN A 41 -21.14 15.60 -9.38
CA ASN A 41 -20.35 14.44 -9.81
C ASN A 41 -18.87 14.38 -9.37
N GLY A 42 -18.59 14.58 -8.09
CA GLY A 42 -17.31 14.13 -7.50
C GLY A 42 -16.06 14.90 -7.94
N THR A 43 -16.20 16.07 -8.57
CA THR A 43 -15.07 16.97 -8.83
C THR A 43 -14.81 17.84 -7.59
N PRO A 44 -13.63 17.81 -6.98
CA PRO A 44 -13.32 18.59 -5.79
C PRO A 44 -13.03 20.08 -6.08
N PHE A 45 -13.09 20.51 -7.34
CA PHE A 45 -12.77 21.89 -7.74
C PHE A 45 -13.99 22.79 -7.53
N LEU A 46 -13.75 23.96 -6.93
CA LEU A 46 -14.76 25.00 -6.76
C LEU A 46 -14.86 25.84 -8.03
N GLN A 47 -16.04 26.40 -8.28
CA GLN A 47 -16.21 27.43 -9.29
C GLN A 47 -15.54 28.72 -8.81
N LEU A 48 -14.66 29.27 -9.65
CA LEU A 48 -13.95 30.52 -9.40
C LEU A 48 -14.82 31.75 -9.70
N PHE A 49 -14.26 32.93 -9.48
CA PHE A 49 -14.90 34.23 -9.75
C PHE A 49 -16.25 34.38 -9.03
N LYS A 50 -16.31 34.08 -7.73
CA LYS A 50 -17.55 34.13 -6.93
C LYS A 50 -18.65 33.18 -7.44
N GLY A 51 -18.26 32.17 -8.22
CA GLY A 51 -19.15 31.22 -8.87
C GLY A 51 -19.61 31.62 -10.26
N ASP A 52 -19.06 32.69 -10.83
CA ASP A 52 -19.34 33.10 -12.21
C ASP A 52 -18.56 32.27 -13.25
N GLU A 53 -17.59 31.45 -12.83
CA GLU A 53 -16.92 30.48 -13.70
C GLU A 53 -17.94 29.49 -14.30
N PRO A 54 -18.07 29.42 -15.64
CA PRO A 54 -18.89 28.41 -16.30
C PRO A 54 -18.53 26.99 -15.84
N LYS A 55 -19.56 26.17 -15.61
CA LYS A 55 -19.41 24.79 -15.12
C LYS A 55 -18.50 23.93 -16.00
N GLU A 56 -18.51 24.18 -17.31
CA GLU A 56 -17.67 23.50 -18.29
C GLU A 56 -16.18 23.79 -18.06
N TYR A 57 -15.84 25.03 -17.67
CA TYR A 57 -14.45 25.42 -17.41
C TYR A 57 -13.93 24.86 -16.09
N THR A 58 -14.76 24.79 -15.05
CA THR A 58 -14.39 24.09 -13.81
C THR A 58 -14.10 22.60 -14.07
N ALA A 59 -14.94 21.94 -14.88
CA ALA A 59 -14.75 20.55 -15.27
C ALA A 59 -13.50 20.35 -16.16
N LEU A 60 -13.27 21.25 -17.13
CA LEU A 60 -12.08 21.23 -17.99
C LEU A 60 -10.79 21.44 -17.19
N ARG A 61 -10.80 22.35 -16.21
CA ARG A 61 -9.65 22.58 -15.33
C ARG A 61 -9.33 21.34 -14.51
N TYR A 62 -10.36 20.66 -14.00
CA TYR A 62 -10.17 19.41 -13.26
C TYR A 62 -9.68 18.26 -14.14
N SER A 63 -10.23 18.08 -15.34
CA SER A 63 -9.79 17.03 -16.26
C SER A 63 -8.35 17.27 -16.74
N THR A 64 -8.00 18.53 -17.02
CA THR A 64 -6.64 18.93 -17.38
C THR A 64 -5.67 18.69 -16.24
N PHE A 65 -6.04 19.04 -15.01
CA PHE A 65 -5.25 18.75 -13.82
C PHE A 65 -5.00 17.24 -13.67
N GLN A 66 -6.04 16.41 -13.77
CA GLN A 66 -5.89 14.96 -13.68
C GLN A 66 -4.98 14.41 -14.77
N SER A 67 -5.17 14.83 -16.02
CA SER A 67 -4.33 14.40 -17.14
C SER A 67 -2.86 14.78 -16.96
N ARG A 68 -2.57 16.00 -16.48
CA ARG A 68 -1.20 16.45 -16.21
C ARG A 68 -0.58 15.70 -15.03
N LYS A 69 -1.35 15.48 -13.96
CA LYS A 69 -0.91 14.71 -12.81
C LYS A 69 -0.56 13.28 -13.20
N THR A 70 -1.45 12.59 -13.92
CA THR A 70 -1.20 11.20 -14.34
C THR A 70 0.00 11.11 -15.26
N TYR A 71 0.17 12.06 -16.19
CA TYR A 71 1.36 12.13 -17.04
C TYR A 71 2.66 12.32 -16.25
N GLN A 72 2.67 13.19 -15.24
CA GLN A 72 3.84 13.38 -14.38
C GLN A 72 4.13 12.13 -13.54
N ASP A 73 3.09 11.54 -12.94
CA ASP A 73 3.21 10.33 -12.14
C ASP A 73 3.76 9.15 -12.96
N THR A 74 3.29 8.97 -14.21
CA THR A 74 3.81 7.92 -15.10
C THR A 74 5.25 8.18 -15.51
N LYS A 75 5.60 9.43 -15.84
CA LYS A 75 6.97 9.78 -16.19
C LYS A 75 7.94 9.58 -15.03
N LEU A 76 7.56 10.00 -13.81
CA LEU A 76 8.35 9.79 -12.59
C LEU A 76 8.53 8.31 -12.29
N LYS A 77 7.47 7.51 -12.37
CA LYS A 77 7.55 6.06 -12.20
C LYS A 77 8.49 5.42 -13.22
N SER A 78 8.39 5.80 -14.50
CA SER A 78 9.27 5.30 -15.55
C SER A 78 10.75 5.63 -15.29
N THR A 79 11.05 6.87 -14.89
CA THR A 79 12.43 7.27 -14.54
C THR A 79 12.94 6.48 -13.34
N LEU A 80 12.15 6.36 -12.28
CA LEU A 80 12.52 5.58 -11.09
C LEU A 80 12.76 4.10 -11.46
N SER A 81 11.86 3.48 -12.23
CA SER A 81 12.02 2.10 -12.68
C SER A 81 13.29 1.89 -13.52
N SER A 82 13.65 2.86 -14.38
CA SER A 82 14.88 2.75 -15.19
C SER A 82 16.15 2.78 -14.33
N LEU A 83 16.18 3.62 -13.29
CA LEU A 83 17.29 3.66 -12.33
C LEU A 83 17.37 2.36 -11.52
N THR A 84 16.23 1.88 -11.03
CA THR A 84 16.18 0.61 -10.29
C THR A 84 16.65 -0.56 -11.14
N LEU A 85 16.29 -0.60 -12.43
CA LEU A 85 16.66 -1.68 -13.34
C LEU A 85 18.18 -1.84 -13.48
N LEU A 86 18.92 -0.73 -13.59
CA LEU A 86 20.38 -0.76 -13.65
C LEU A 86 20.98 -1.41 -12.40
N SER A 87 20.59 -0.96 -11.21
CA SER A 87 21.07 -1.54 -9.96
C SER A 87 20.63 -2.99 -9.76
N SER A 88 19.44 -3.37 -10.22
CA SER A 88 18.97 -4.76 -10.17
C SER A 88 19.80 -5.67 -11.07
N ASN A 89 20.19 -5.22 -12.26
CA ASN A 89 21.06 -5.97 -13.17
C ASN A 89 22.45 -6.17 -12.57
N ASP A 90 23.01 -5.15 -11.91
CA ASP A 90 24.29 -5.26 -11.22
C ASP A 90 24.23 -6.29 -10.08
N ILE A 91 23.16 -6.27 -9.28
CA ILE A 91 22.95 -7.25 -8.20
C ILE A 91 22.76 -8.67 -8.78
N GLU A 92 22.00 -8.81 -9.85
CA GLU A 92 21.81 -10.09 -10.51
C GLU A 92 23.13 -10.66 -11.04
N ALA A 93 23.99 -9.82 -11.63
CA ALA A 93 25.30 -10.25 -12.12
C ALA A 93 26.20 -10.78 -10.98
N ILE A 94 26.08 -10.22 -9.78
CA ILE A 94 26.78 -10.71 -8.57
C ILE A 94 26.18 -12.04 -8.12
N VAL A 95 24.85 -12.14 -8.04
CA VAL A 95 24.14 -13.36 -7.60
C VAL A 95 24.36 -14.53 -8.57
N ALA A 96 24.49 -14.25 -9.87
CA ALA A 96 24.72 -15.26 -10.90
C ALA A 96 26.14 -15.86 -10.87
N ASN A 97 27.12 -15.16 -10.29
CA ASN A 97 28.52 -15.57 -10.26
C ASN A 97 29.00 -15.76 -8.81
N PRO A 98 28.67 -16.90 -8.18
CA PRO A 98 29.07 -17.14 -6.79
C PRO A 98 30.59 -17.23 -6.62
N LEU A 99 31.11 -16.70 -5.51
CA LEU A 99 32.54 -16.54 -5.24
C LEU A 99 33.22 -17.82 -4.73
N GLY A 100 32.47 -18.90 -4.48
CA GLY A 100 33.02 -20.21 -4.08
C GLY A 100 32.09 -21.06 -3.22
N GLU A 101 32.66 -21.85 -2.30
CA GLU A 101 31.91 -22.77 -1.41
C GLU A 101 31.30 -22.08 -0.18
N THR A 102 31.62 -20.81 0.07
CA THR A 102 31.10 -20.04 1.20
C THR A 102 29.77 -19.36 0.85
N MET A 103 28.98 -19.02 1.87
CA MET A 103 27.76 -18.23 1.67
C MET A 103 28.11 -16.80 1.26
N ASP A 104 27.85 -16.48 -0.01
CA ASP A 104 28.03 -15.13 -0.54
C ASP A 104 27.08 -14.15 0.12
N THR A 105 27.62 -13.01 0.55
CA THR A 105 26.87 -11.96 1.25
C THR A 105 27.11 -10.63 0.56
N CYS A 106 26.02 -9.92 0.26
CA CYS A 106 26.07 -8.57 -0.29
C CYS A 106 25.46 -7.59 0.71
N VAL A 107 26.16 -6.48 0.98
CA VAL A 107 25.66 -5.39 1.80
C VAL A 107 25.12 -4.30 0.89
N LEU A 108 23.81 -4.06 0.96
CA LEU A 108 23.16 -3.00 0.20
C LEU A 108 23.16 -1.70 1.01
N LEU A 109 23.97 -0.74 0.58
CA LEU A 109 24.00 0.61 1.16
C LEU A 109 22.82 1.43 0.62
N SER A 110 21.68 1.35 1.30
CA SER A 110 20.47 2.11 0.93
C SER A 110 20.45 3.53 1.50
N ASN A 111 19.63 4.40 0.92
CA ASN A 111 19.41 5.76 1.43
C ASN A 111 18.66 5.77 2.77
N SER A 112 18.54 6.95 3.39
CA SER A 112 17.90 7.14 4.71
C SER A 112 16.38 6.94 4.73
N SER A 113 15.73 6.71 3.58
CA SER A 113 14.28 6.56 3.49
C SER A 113 13.87 5.09 3.36
N ILE A 114 13.30 4.56 4.45
CA ILE A 114 12.80 3.18 4.50
C ILE A 114 11.76 2.91 3.40
N SER A 115 10.89 3.88 3.10
CA SER A 115 9.84 3.73 2.10
C SER A 115 10.41 3.53 0.69
N THR A 116 11.48 4.25 0.32
CA THR A 116 12.12 4.05 -0.99
C THR A 116 12.86 2.72 -1.07
N SER A 117 13.51 2.30 0.01
CA SER A 117 14.21 1.01 0.08
C SER A 117 13.23 -0.16 -0.04
N LEU A 118 12.04 -0.08 0.55
CA LEU A 118 11.01 -1.11 0.42
C LEU A 118 10.50 -1.24 -1.04
N VAL A 119 10.30 -0.12 -1.73
CA VAL A 119 9.91 -0.14 -3.16
C VAL A 119 11.02 -0.76 -3.99
N PHE A 120 12.27 -0.36 -3.78
CA PHE A 120 13.43 -0.96 -4.45
C PHE A 120 13.52 -2.47 -4.23
N LEU A 121 13.44 -2.94 -2.98
CA LEU A 121 13.49 -4.36 -2.65
C LEU A 121 12.34 -5.14 -3.29
N SER A 122 11.13 -4.57 -3.37
CA SER A 122 10.00 -5.21 -4.05
C SER A 122 10.18 -5.32 -5.57
N GLN A 123 10.85 -4.34 -6.17
CA GLN A 123 11.19 -4.37 -7.60
C GLN A 123 12.32 -5.37 -7.87
N LEU A 124 13.34 -5.40 -7.00
CA LEU A 124 14.44 -6.36 -7.06
C LEU A 124 13.93 -7.80 -6.91
N THR A 125 13.05 -8.07 -5.94
CA THR A 125 12.48 -9.40 -5.76
C THR A 125 11.69 -9.81 -7.00
N THR A 126 10.84 -8.93 -7.53
CA THR A 126 10.08 -9.18 -8.76
C THR A 126 11.01 -9.49 -9.92
N HIS A 127 12.09 -8.71 -10.10
CA HIS A 127 13.09 -8.90 -11.16
C HIS A 127 13.78 -10.26 -11.05
N LEU A 128 14.30 -10.60 -9.87
CA LEU A 128 14.97 -11.87 -9.65
C LEU A 128 14.02 -13.06 -9.78
N THR A 129 12.78 -12.96 -9.30
CA THR A 129 11.78 -14.05 -9.44
C THR A 129 11.24 -14.21 -10.86
N ALA A 130 11.31 -13.17 -11.71
CA ALA A 130 10.92 -13.28 -13.11
C ALA A 130 11.86 -14.23 -13.87
N ASN A 131 13.11 -14.32 -13.43
CA ASN A 131 14.06 -15.30 -13.92
C ASN A 131 13.84 -16.60 -13.12
N ASN A 132 13.23 -17.61 -13.76
CA ASN A 132 12.81 -18.90 -13.17
C ASN A 132 13.88 -19.69 -12.39
N ASN A 133 15.12 -19.19 -12.34
CA ASN A 133 16.26 -19.82 -11.69
C ASN A 133 16.43 -19.38 -10.23
N TYR A 134 15.74 -18.33 -9.78
CA TYR A 134 15.95 -17.77 -8.44
C TYR A 134 14.71 -17.88 -7.56
N LYS A 135 14.91 -18.36 -6.31
CA LYS A 135 13.92 -18.26 -5.24
C LYS A 135 14.35 -17.18 -4.27
N VAL A 136 13.56 -16.12 -4.16
CA VAL A 136 13.83 -14.99 -3.28
C VAL A 136 12.93 -15.06 -2.06
N VAL A 137 13.52 -14.99 -0.87
CA VAL A 137 12.81 -14.93 0.40
C VAL A 137 13.10 -13.60 1.07
N THR A 138 12.06 -12.84 1.39
CA THR A 138 12.18 -11.59 2.14
C THR A 138 11.82 -11.83 3.60
N ILE A 139 12.69 -11.39 4.51
CA ILE A 139 12.50 -11.54 5.95
C ILE A 139 12.37 -10.15 6.56
N ASN A 140 11.27 -9.89 7.27
CA ASN A 140 11.05 -8.63 7.97
C ASN A 140 11.33 -8.79 9.47
N SER A 141 12.08 -7.86 10.05
CA SER A 141 12.42 -7.86 11.48
C SER A 141 11.18 -7.90 12.39
N LYS A 142 10.05 -7.32 11.96
CA LYS A 142 8.79 -7.32 12.73
C LYS A 142 8.21 -8.73 12.95
N GLU A 143 8.41 -9.62 11.98
CA GLU A 143 7.84 -10.97 11.95
C GLU A 143 8.85 -12.03 12.46
N SER A 144 10.13 -11.66 12.52
CA SER A 144 11.25 -12.51 12.87
C SER A 144 11.76 -12.29 14.29
N ARG A 145 10.86 -12.36 15.29
CA ARG A 145 11.22 -12.17 16.71
C ARG A 145 12.02 -13.33 17.31
N THR A 146 11.90 -14.53 16.76
CA THR A 146 12.55 -15.74 17.29
C THR A 146 13.17 -16.54 16.14
N MET A 147 14.24 -17.29 16.41
CA MET A 147 14.85 -18.16 15.39
C MET A 147 13.83 -19.14 14.78
N ARG A 148 12.91 -19.68 15.59
CA ARG A 148 11.83 -20.56 15.11
C ARG A 148 10.90 -19.86 14.13
N SER A 149 10.50 -18.61 14.39
CA SER A 149 9.62 -17.86 13.49
C SER A 149 10.33 -17.47 12.20
N THR A 150 11.62 -17.11 12.27
CA THR A 150 12.45 -16.81 11.10
C THR A 150 12.63 -18.04 10.21
N LEU A 151 12.99 -19.19 10.78
CA LEU A 151 13.14 -20.44 10.02
C LEU A 151 11.82 -20.86 9.38
N LYS A 152 10.70 -20.73 10.10
CA LYS A 152 9.36 -21.00 9.54
C LYS A 152 9.05 -20.08 8.35
N ALA A 153 9.40 -18.79 8.45
CA ALA A 153 9.22 -17.83 7.36
C ALA A 153 10.09 -18.19 6.13
N ILE A 154 11.33 -18.61 6.35
CA ILE A 154 12.23 -19.04 5.28
C ILE A 154 11.69 -20.27 4.54
N VAL A 155 11.35 -21.32 5.29
CA VAL A 155 10.81 -22.55 4.70
C VAL A 155 9.54 -22.25 3.90
N LYS A 156 8.61 -21.47 4.49
CA LYS A 156 7.38 -21.05 3.80
C LYS A 156 7.67 -20.29 2.50
N GLY A 157 8.66 -19.39 2.51
CA GLY A 157 9.08 -18.65 1.32
C GLY A 157 9.67 -19.53 0.22
N ILE A 158 10.37 -20.62 0.57
CA ILE A 158 10.99 -21.54 -0.39
C ILE A 158 9.97 -22.52 -0.99
N THR A 159 9.04 -23.01 -0.17
CA THR A 159 8.02 -23.99 -0.61
C THR A 159 6.89 -23.35 -1.41
N GLY A 160 6.75 -22.02 -1.37
CA GLY A 160 5.56 -21.32 -1.85
C GLY A 160 4.36 -21.62 -0.94
N ASP A 161 3.21 -20.96 -1.17
CA ASP A 161 1.93 -21.26 -0.50
C ASP A 161 1.39 -22.66 -0.94
N ALA A 162 2.16 -23.72 -0.72
CA ALA A 162 1.73 -25.11 -0.92
C ALA A 162 0.78 -25.63 0.19
N ASP A 163 0.41 -24.76 1.15
CA ASP A 163 -0.50 -25.08 2.26
C ASP A 163 -1.96 -24.62 2.02
N SER A 164 -2.37 -24.30 0.79
CA SER A 164 -3.79 -24.01 0.51
C SER A 164 -4.66 -25.25 0.32
N LYS A 165 -4.21 -26.45 0.75
CA LYS A 165 -5.01 -27.68 0.90
C LYS A 165 -4.32 -28.66 1.85
N CYS A 166 -4.44 -28.42 3.16
CA CYS A 166 -4.39 -29.46 4.18
C CYS A 166 -5.08 -28.96 5.47
N THR A 167 -6.37 -28.64 5.35
CA THR A 167 -7.29 -28.84 6.48
C THR A 167 -7.56 -30.33 6.57
N SER A 168 -6.76 -31.02 7.37
CA SER A 168 -7.12 -32.33 7.92
C SER A 168 -6.82 -32.32 9.41
N ASP A 169 -7.90 -32.31 10.18
CA ASP A 169 -8.07 -32.97 11.45
C ASP A 169 -7.22 -32.49 12.63
N ARG A 170 -7.77 -31.48 13.33
CA ARG A 170 -7.67 -31.39 14.79
C ARG A 170 -9.05 -31.16 15.39
N GLU A 171 -9.90 -32.17 15.30
CA GLU A 171 -10.92 -32.35 16.34
C GLU A 171 -10.18 -32.70 17.63
N PHE A 172 -10.22 -31.76 18.58
CA PHE A 172 -9.81 -31.99 19.95
C PHE A 172 -10.75 -33.03 20.55
N ALA A 173 -10.26 -34.26 20.72
CA ALA A 173 -10.89 -35.24 21.59
C ALA A 173 -10.97 -34.65 23.02
N LYS A 174 -12.18 -34.27 23.44
CA LYS A 174 -12.49 -34.08 24.85
C LYS A 174 -12.36 -35.45 25.51
N GLY A 175 -11.31 -35.63 26.32
CA GLY A 175 -11.20 -36.78 27.20
C GLY A 175 -12.36 -36.78 28.20
N PRO A 176 -12.93 -37.94 28.55
CA PRO A 176 -13.96 -38.03 29.56
C PRO A 176 -13.36 -37.69 30.93
N ALA A 177 -14.06 -36.83 31.68
CA ALA A 177 -13.83 -36.64 33.09
C ALA A 177 -14.26 -37.91 33.83
N TYR A 178 -13.33 -38.50 34.59
CA TYR A 178 -13.62 -39.36 35.72
C TYR A 178 -13.00 -38.71 36.95
#